data_AF-A0A5M4AKH8-F1
#
_entry.id   AF-A0A5M4AKH8-F1
#
_cell.length_a   1.000
_cell.length_b   1.000
_cell.length_c   1.000
_cell.angle_alpha   90.00
_cell.angle_beta   90.00
_cell.angle_gamma   90.00
#
_symmetry.space_group_name_H-M   'P 1'
#
loop_
_entity.id
_entity.type
_entity.pdbx_description
1 polymer ?
#
loop_
_entity_poly.entity_id
_entity_poly.type
_entity_poly.pdbx_seq_one_letter_code
_entity_poly.pdbx_strand_id
1 'polypeptide(L)'
;MKRQIQLFALITFALILGSCSRQVTRVATDQAIDLSGRWNDTDSRLTAEALTEQVLNQRWLHDFERAHGRKPVVVVGLVYNKSTEHIDTDTYIKDVERSFINSGQVRLVQAGEKREELRAERQDQNTYAAPSTAAKWGRELGADFIMQGDISSIVDAYKRNKVVYYQVNEELTNLETNEVVWMGEKKIKKAIRN
;
A
#
# COMPACT_ATOMS: atom_id res chain seq x y z
N MET A 1 11.37 65.77 -4.95
CA MET A 1 10.77 64.92 -3.89
C MET A 1 9.71 63.95 -4.44
N LYS A 2 8.62 64.42 -5.08
CA LYS A 2 7.56 63.53 -5.62
C LYS A 2 8.05 62.41 -6.56
N ARG A 3 9.01 62.73 -7.46
CA ARG A 3 9.59 61.78 -8.41
C ARG A 3 10.50 60.71 -7.76
N GLN A 4 11.11 61.02 -6.62
CA GLN A 4 11.88 60.03 -5.84
C GLN A 4 10.99 59.13 -5.00
N ILE A 5 9.86 59.65 -4.50
CA ILE A 5 8.83 58.86 -3.80
C ILE A 5 8.17 57.87 -4.77
N GLN A 6 7.90 58.28 -6.02
CA GLN A 6 7.38 57.39 -7.07
C GLN A 6 8.38 56.28 -7.45
N LEU A 7 9.67 56.59 -7.55
CA LEU A 7 10.71 55.58 -7.79
C LEU A 7 10.81 54.58 -6.64
N PHE A 8 10.77 55.06 -5.39
CA PHE A 8 10.80 54.20 -4.21
C PHE A 8 9.57 53.27 -4.17
N ALA A 9 8.38 53.80 -4.43
CA ALA A 9 7.15 53.00 -4.48
C ALA A 9 7.20 51.92 -5.58
N LEU A 10 7.79 52.22 -6.74
CA LEU A 10 7.93 51.27 -7.85
C LEU A 10 8.91 50.13 -7.52
N ILE A 11 10.03 50.44 -6.84
CA ILE A 11 11.02 49.45 -6.39
C ILE A 11 10.43 48.56 -5.30
N THR A 12 9.70 49.13 -4.34
CA THR A 12 9.03 48.37 -3.29
C THR A 12 7.92 47.47 -3.86
N PHE A 13 7.18 47.94 -4.88
CA PHE A 13 6.18 47.12 -5.58
C PHE A 13 6.81 45.96 -6.38
N ALA A 14 7.97 46.19 -7.01
CA ALA A 14 8.72 45.14 -7.71
C ALA A 14 9.27 44.05 -6.77
N LEU A 15 9.61 44.40 -5.53
CA LEU A 15 10.07 43.45 -4.50
C LEU A 15 8.95 42.56 -3.94
N ILE A 16 7.68 42.98 -4.02
CA ILE A 16 6.53 42.21 -3.54
C ILE A 16 6.05 41.20 -4.60
N LEU A 17 6.44 41.39 -5.88
CA LEU A 17 6.11 40.48 -6.99
C LEU A 17 7.08 39.28 -7.13
N GLY A 18 8.00 39.09 -6.18
CA GLY A 18 8.82 37.90 -6.04
C GLY A 18 7.99 36.67 -5.67
N SER A 19 7.21 36.19 -6.63
CA SER A 19 6.43 34.96 -6.56
C SER A 19 7.32 33.79 -6.16
N CYS A 20 6.97 33.09 -5.08
CA CYS A 20 7.59 31.82 -4.69
C CYS A 20 7.58 30.86 -5.87
N SER A 21 8.70 30.71 -6.58
CA SER A 21 8.83 29.67 -7.59
C SER A 21 8.86 28.33 -6.88
N ARG A 22 7.80 27.53 -7.01
CA ARG A 22 7.78 26.15 -6.53
C ARG A 22 8.77 25.35 -7.37
N GLN A 23 9.91 24.99 -6.79
CA GLN A 23 10.87 24.12 -7.44
C GLN A 23 10.41 22.66 -7.27
N VAL A 24 10.06 22.01 -8.39
CA VAL A 24 9.75 20.58 -8.42
C VAL A 24 10.96 19.86 -9.00
N THR A 25 11.58 19.00 -8.19
CA THR A 25 12.67 18.13 -8.64
C THR A 25 12.22 16.69 -8.51
N ARG A 26 12.59 15.86 -9.48
CA ARG A 26 12.39 14.41 -9.38
C ARG A 26 13.47 13.86 -8.45
N VAL A 27 13.03 13.16 -7.43
CA VAL A 27 13.87 12.44 -6.47
C VAL A 27 13.69 10.94 -6.69
N ALA A 28 14.64 10.14 -6.21
CA ALA A 28 14.53 8.69 -6.28
C ALA A 28 13.41 8.20 -5.36
N THR A 29 12.68 7.16 -5.78
CA THR A 29 11.51 6.62 -5.07
C THR A 29 11.86 5.81 -3.82
N ASP A 30 13.13 5.45 -3.64
CA ASP A 30 13.65 4.76 -2.46
C ASP A 30 14.12 5.72 -1.36
N GLN A 31 14.19 7.03 -1.65
CA GLN A 31 14.57 8.04 -0.69
C GLN A 31 13.42 8.29 0.30
N ALA A 32 13.65 8.01 1.59
CA ALA A 32 12.69 8.32 2.65
C ALA A 32 12.61 9.83 2.88
N ILE A 33 11.57 10.47 2.33
CA ILE A 33 11.29 11.90 2.51
C ILE A 33 9.98 12.06 3.26
N ASP A 34 10.04 12.65 4.46
CA ASP A 34 8.85 13.00 5.23
C ASP A 34 8.69 14.52 5.30
N LEU A 35 7.66 15.03 4.63
CA LEU A 35 7.35 16.46 4.58
C LEU A 35 6.28 16.87 5.59
N SER A 36 5.27 16.03 5.78
CA SER A 36 4.05 16.41 6.53
C SER A 36 3.83 15.59 7.80
N GLY A 37 4.62 14.53 8.00
CA GLY A 37 4.43 13.52 9.04
C GLY A 37 3.19 12.64 8.84
N ARG A 38 2.57 12.70 7.65
CA ARG A 38 1.43 11.85 7.27
C ARG A 38 1.92 10.50 6.75
N TRP A 39 1.01 9.55 6.57
CA TRP A 39 1.31 8.31 5.87
C TRP A 39 1.83 8.60 4.46
N ASN A 40 2.92 7.94 4.07
CA ASN A 40 3.55 8.09 2.76
C ASN A 40 3.92 6.74 2.12
N ASP A 41 4.49 6.82 0.91
CA ASP A 41 4.94 5.68 0.12
C ASP A 41 6.00 4.82 0.87
N THR A 42 6.89 5.47 1.61
CA THR A 42 7.92 4.78 2.39
C THR A 42 7.30 3.99 3.55
N ASP A 43 6.34 4.58 4.27
CA ASP A 43 5.62 3.89 5.35
C ASP A 43 4.87 2.67 4.81
N SER A 44 4.19 2.82 3.67
CA SER A 44 3.46 1.75 2.98
C SER A 44 4.36 0.58 2.64
N ARG A 45 5.44 0.86 1.88
CA ARG A 45 6.39 -0.15 1.44
C ARG A 45 7.06 -0.87 2.60
N LEU A 46 7.60 -0.13 3.58
CA LEU A 46 8.30 -0.72 4.72
C LEU A 46 7.36 -1.52 5.63
N THR A 47 6.10 -1.12 5.74
CA THR A 47 5.10 -1.86 6.52
C THR A 47 4.73 -3.16 5.82
N ALA A 48 4.46 -3.12 4.52
CA ALA A 48 4.14 -4.29 3.72
C ALA A 48 5.31 -5.30 3.71
N GLU A 49 6.54 -4.84 3.51
CA GLU A 49 7.75 -5.67 3.59
C GLU A 49 7.87 -6.35 4.96
N ALA A 50 7.74 -5.58 6.05
CA ALA A 50 7.88 -6.09 7.41
C ALA A 50 6.78 -7.07 7.82
N LEU A 51 5.52 -6.83 7.44
CA LEU A 51 4.41 -7.75 7.76
C LEU A 51 4.45 -9.01 6.91
N THR A 52 4.83 -8.89 5.64
CA THR A 52 5.05 -10.03 4.76
C THR A 52 6.18 -10.92 5.27
N GLU A 53 7.32 -10.33 5.68
CA GLU A 53 8.41 -11.08 6.30
C GLU A 53 7.94 -11.77 7.59
N GLN A 54 7.19 -11.05 8.43
CA GLN A 54 6.66 -11.61 9.67
C GLN A 54 5.76 -12.83 9.44
N VAL A 55 4.82 -12.78 8.49
CA VAL A 55 3.89 -13.89 8.23
C VAL A 55 4.60 -15.07 7.58
N LEU A 56 5.53 -14.84 6.65
CA LEU A 56 6.23 -15.92 5.94
C LEU A 56 7.20 -16.68 6.84
N ASN A 57 7.70 -16.05 7.90
CA ASN A 57 8.60 -16.69 8.87
C ASN A 57 7.88 -17.52 9.96
N GLN A 58 6.57 -17.76 9.81
CA GLN A 58 5.78 -18.51 10.79
C GLN A 58 5.55 -19.96 10.39
N ARG A 59 5.14 -20.77 11.38
CA ARG A 59 4.96 -22.21 11.22
C ARG A 59 3.89 -22.62 10.21
N TRP A 60 2.83 -21.83 10.04
CA TRP A 60 1.72 -22.16 9.13
C TRP A 60 2.19 -22.49 7.72
N LEU A 61 3.21 -21.77 7.21
CA LEU A 61 3.74 -21.96 5.86
C LEU A 61 4.38 -23.33 5.72
N HIS A 62 5.30 -23.66 6.64
CA HIS A 62 5.98 -24.94 6.67
C HIS A 62 5.02 -26.11 6.93
N ASP A 63 4.02 -25.93 7.80
CA ASP A 63 3.02 -26.94 8.07
C ASP A 63 2.13 -27.20 6.84
N PHE A 64 1.75 -26.14 6.12
CA PHE A 64 1.01 -26.25 4.86
C PHE A 64 1.82 -26.98 3.78
N GLU A 65 3.08 -26.58 3.57
CA GLU A 65 3.95 -27.18 2.56
C GLU A 65 4.21 -28.66 2.83
N ARG A 66 4.40 -29.05 4.10
CA ARG A 66 4.56 -30.47 4.47
C ARG A 66 3.28 -31.27 4.27
N ALA A 67 2.12 -30.69 4.58
CA ALA A 67 0.84 -31.38 4.43
C ALA A 67 0.41 -31.54 2.96
N HIS A 68 0.71 -30.56 2.10
CA HIS A 68 0.17 -30.50 0.73
C HIS A 68 1.22 -30.69 -0.37
N GLY A 69 2.51 -30.64 -0.06
CA GLY A 69 3.60 -30.78 -1.04
C GLY A 69 3.67 -29.65 -2.08
N ARG A 70 3.08 -28.47 -1.79
CA ARG A 70 3.06 -27.31 -2.68
C ARG A 70 3.06 -26.00 -1.90
N LYS A 71 3.46 -24.91 -2.56
CA LYS A 71 3.30 -23.55 -2.05
C LYS A 71 1.81 -23.22 -1.83
N PRO A 72 1.45 -22.52 -0.75
CA PRO A 72 0.09 -22.04 -0.54
C PRO A 72 -0.27 -20.99 -1.58
N VAL A 73 -1.54 -20.94 -1.94
CA VAL A 73 -2.13 -19.90 -2.77
C VAL A 73 -2.77 -18.88 -1.83
N VAL A 74 -2.29 -17.64 -1.89
CA VAL A 74 -2.76 -16.53 -1.07
C VAL A 74 -3.49 -15.53 -1.95
N VAL A 75 -4.56 -14.95 -1.42
CA VAL A 75 -5.20 -13.76 -1.97
C VAL A 75 -5.09 -12.62 -0.96
N VAL A 76 -4.70 -11.42 -1.41
CA VAL A 76 -4.75 -10.23 -0.56
C VAL A 76 -6.13 -9.63 -0.70
N GLY A 77 -6.87 -9.59 0.41
CA GLY A 77 -8.20 -9.03 0.51
C GLY A 77 -8.17 -7.53 0.79
N LEU A 78 -9.32 -7.03 1.27
CA LEU A 78 -9.45 -5.62 1.61
C LEU A 78 -8.65 -5.27 2.87
N VAL A 79 -8.00 -4.10 2.82
CA VAL A 79 -7.40 -3.43 3.97
C VAL A 79 -8.25 -2.20 4.28
N TYR A 80 -8.81 -2.13 5.48
CA TYR A 80 -9.70 -1.05 5.86
C TYR A 80 -8.93 0.16 6.39
N ASN A 81 -9.21 1.34 5.85
CA ASN A 81 -8.71 2.59 6.44
C ASN A 81 -9.61 3.00 7.62
N LYS A 82 -9.09 2.85 8.84
CA LYS A 82 -9.68 3.32 10.10
C LYS A 82 -8.94 4.55 10.67
N SER A 83 -8.04 5.14 9.88
CA SER A 83 -7.26 6.30 10.30
C SER A 83 -8.08 7.59 10.24
N THR A 84 -7.52 8.66 10.80
CA THR A 84 -8.09 10.02 10.74
C THR A 84 -7.81 10.72 9.41
N GLU A 85 -7.11 10.07 8.49
CA GLU A 85 -6.80 10.60 7.18
C GLU A 85 -7.26 9.71 6.02
N HIS A 86 -7.30 10.28 4.82
CA HIS A 86 -7.50 9.52 3.61
C HIS A 86 -6.20 8.82 3.21
N ILE A 87 -6.10 7.53 3.50
CA ILE A 87 -5.05 6.63 3.02
C ILE A 87 -5.60 5.86 1.84
N ASP A 88 -4.87 5.86 0.73
CA ASP A 88 -5.13 4.96 -0.39
C ASP A 88 -4.65 3.55 -0.01
N THR A 89 -5.59 2.72 0.41
CA THR A 89 -5.33 1.34 0.82
C THR A 89 -4.99 0.43 -0.36
N ASP A 90 -5.36 0.80 -1.59
CA ASP A 90 -5.03 -0.01 -2.77
C ASP A 90 -3.53 0.03 -3.06
N THR A 91 -2.89 1.18 -2.84
CA THR A 91 -1.43 1.31 -2.91
C THR A 91 -0.76 0.39 -1.89
N TYR A 92 -1.27 0.34 -0.66
CA TYR A 92 -0.75 -0.55 0.38
C TYR A 92 -0.96 -2.04 0.05
N ILE A 93 -2.16 -2.42 -0.41
CA ILE A 93 -2.46 -3.77 -0.88
C ILE A 93 -1.47 -4.20 -1.98
N LYS A 94 -1.18 -3.30 -2.93
CA LYS A 94 -0.20 -3.55 -4.01
C LYS A 94 1.22 -3.78 -3.49
N ASP A 95 1.61 -3.09 -2.43
CA ASP A 95 2.92 -3.29 -1.80
C ASP A 95 3.00 -4.66 -1.11
N VAL A 96 1.93 -5.11 -0.44
CA VAL A 96 1.83 -6.47 0.14
C VAL A 96 1.88 -7.54 -0.95
N GLU A 97 1.08 -7.39 -2.01
CA GLU A 97 1.09 -8.29 -3.17
C GLU A 97 2.51 -8.41 -3.78
N ARG A 98 3.18 -7.28 -3.96
CA ARG A 98 4.55 -7.23 -4.51
C ARG A 98 5.53 -7.92 -3.57
N SER A 99 5.41 -7.70 -2.27
CA SER A 99 6.27 -8.34 -1.26
C SER A 99 6.11 -9.86 -1.29
N PHE A 100 4.88 -10.39 -1.38
CA PHE A 100 4.64 -11.82 -1.54
C PHE A 100 5.25 -12.37 -2.82
N ILE A 101 5.07 -11.69 -3.97
CA ILE A 101 5.66 -12.10 -5.25
C ILE A 101 7.20 -12.14 -5.15
N ASN A 102 7.80 -11.11 -4.57
CA ASN A 102 9.25 -10.99 -4.40
C ASN A 102 9.82 -12.08 -3.49
N SER A 103 9.08 -12.49 -2.46
CA SER A 103 9.48 -13.59 -1.58
C SER A 103 9.58 -14.92 -2.33
N GLY A 104 8.71 -15.12 -3.32
CA GLY A 104 8.56 -16.38 -4.05
C GLY A 104 8.08 -17.56 -3.20
N GLN A 105 7.73 -17.38 -1.93
CA GLN A 105 7.36 -18.48 -1.02
C GLN A 105 5.89 -18.89 -1.16
N VAL A 106 5.05 -17.99 -1.65
CA VAL A 106 3.61 -18.23 -1.87
C VAL A 106 3.24 -17.97 -3.33
N ARG A 107 2.07 -18.44 -3.74
CA ARG A 107 1.47 -18.12 -5.04
C ARG A 107 0.37 -17.10 -4.82
N LEU A 108 0.42 -15.97 -5.51
CA LEU A 108 -0.60 -14.93 -5.39
C LEU A 108 -1.66 -15.07 -6.49
N VAL A 109 -2.93 -14.86 -6.14
CA VAL A 109 -4.05 -14.74 -7.10
C VAL A 109 -4.76 -13.40 -6.96
N GLN A 110 -5.37 -12.94 -8.05
CA GLN A 110 -6.14 -11.68 -8.07
C GLN A 110 -7.46 -11.81 -7.29
N ALA A 111 -7.89 -10.69 -6.68
CA ALA A 111 -9.14 -10.55 -5.94
C ALA A 111 -10.06 -9.50 -6.56
N GLY A 112 -11.31 -9.47 -6.11
CA GLY A 112 -12.26 -8.39 -6.41
C GLY A 112 -12.45 -8.10 -7.89
N GLU A 113 -12.51 -6.82 -8.24
CA GLU A 113 -12.79 -6.34 -9.61
C GLU A 113 -11.77 -6.84 -10.64
N LYS A 114 -10.48 -6.88 -10.29
CA LYS A 114 -9.42 -7.40 -11.19
C LYS A 114 -9.66 -8.86 -11.59
N ARG A 115 -10.28 -9.66 -10.71
CA ARG A 115 -10.64 -11.05 -11.03
C ARG A 115 -11.76 -11.09 -12.07
N GLU A 116 -12.73 -10.20 -11.98
CA GLU A 116 -13.82 -10.10 -12.96
C GLU A 116 -13.31 -9.60 -14.32
N GLU A 117 -12.38 -8.64 -14.34
CA GLU A 117 -11.69 -8.23 -15.58
C GLU A 117 -10.97 -9.40 -16.27
N LEU A 118 -10.29 -10.27 -15.51
CA LEU A 118 -9.64 -11.47 -16.06
C LEU A 118 -10.64 -12.49 -16.61
N ARG A 119 -11.85 -12.58 -16.03
CA ARG A 119 -12.91 -13.45 -16.54
C ARG A 119 -13.51 -12.90 -17.82
N ALA A 120 -13.69 -11.57 -17.92
CA ALA A 120 -14.11 -10.90 -19.14
C ALA A 120 -13.09 -11.12 -20.27
N GLU A 121 -11.79 -10.92 -20.01
CA GLU A 121 -10.72 -11.19 -20.97
C GLU A 121 -10.74 -12.66 -21.44
N ARG A 122 -10.97 -13.60 -20.53
CA ARG A 122 -11.10 -15.03 -20.89
C ARG A 122 -12.32 -15.29 -21.79
N GLN A 123 -13.42 -14.58 -21.57
CA GLN A 123 -14.59 -14.65 -22.43
C GLN A 123 -14.26 -14.15 -23.84
N ASP A 124 -13.54 -13.04 -23.95
CA ASP A 124 -13.11 -12.49 -25.22
C ASP A 124 -12.15 -13.45 -25.95
N GLN A 125 -11.21 -14.08 -25.24
CA GLN A 125 -10.34 -15.11 -25.81
C GLN A 125 -11.13 -16.30 -26.36
N ASN A 126 -12.17 -16.77 -25.69
CA ASN A 126 -13.00 -17.87 -26.21
C ASN A 126 -13.80 -17.48 -27.45
N THR A 127 -14.02 -16.18 -27.67
CA THR A 127 -14.71 -15.65 -28.85
C THR A 127 -13.76 -15.42 -30.02
N TYR A 128 -12.56 -14.91 -29.76
CA TYR A 128 -11.67 -14.37 -30.80
C TYR A 128 -10.31 -15.06 -30.93
N ALA A 129 -9.79 -15.68 -29.87
CA ALA A 129 -8.48 -16.33 -29.91
C ALA A 129 -8.55 -17.72 -30.54
N ALA A 130 -7.41 -18.23 -31.03
CA ALA A 130 -7.33 -19.59 -31.53
C ALA A 130 -7.65 -20.60 -30.39
N PRO A 131 -8.44 -21.66 -30.66
CA PRO A 131 -8.83 -22.61 -29.61
C PRO A 131 -7.66 -23.29 -28.88
N SER A 132 -6.51 -23.44 -29.53
CA SER A 132 -5.30 -24.02 -28.94
C SER A 132 -4.60 -23.12 -27.91
N THR A 133 -4.83 -21.81 -27.97
CA THR A 133 -4.19 -20.80 -27.11
C THR A 133 -5.13 -20.19 -26.09
N ALA A 134 -6.45 -20.31 -26.29
CA ALA A 134 -7.45 -19.72 -25.41
C ALA A 134 -7.39 -20.30 -23.97
N ALA A 135 -7.45 -19.42 -22.98
CA ALA A 135 -7.49 -19.84 -21.59
C ALA A 135 -8.82 -20.54 -21.25
N LYS A 136 -8.72 -21.67 -20.52
CA LYS A 136 -9.88 -22.51 -20.17
C LYS A 136 -10.65 -21.97 -18.97
N TRP A 137 -11.98 -22.05 -19.04
CA TRP A 137 -12.87 -21.78 -17.91
C TRP A 137 -12.70 -22.81 -16.79
N GLY A 138 -13.01 -22.40 -15.54
CA GLY A 138 -12.94 -23.27 -14.37
C GLY A 138 -11.53 -23.72 -13.98
N ARG A 139 -10.49 -23.03 -14.49
CA ARG A 139 -9.07 -23.31 -14.18
C ARG A 139 -8.40 -22.21 -13.34
N GLU A 140 -9.19 -21.33 -12.73
CA GLU A 140 -8.70 -20.40 -11.72
C GLU A 140 -8.17 -21.17 -10.52
N LEU A 141 -7.06 -20.70 -9.97
CA LEU A 141 -6.50 -21.27 -8.75
C LEU A 141 -7.37 -20.83 -7.57
N GLY A 142 -7.86 -21.79 -6.78
CA GLY A 142 -8.45 -21.50 -5.48
C GLY A 142 -7.37 -20.98 -4.52
N ALA A 143 -7.67 -19.92 -3.80
CA ALA A 143 -6.84 -19.47 -2.70
C ALA A 143 -7.05 -20.38 -1.48
N ASP A 144 -5.95 -20.75 -0.82
CA ASP A 144 -5.96 -21.49 0.45
C ASP A 144 -6.13 -20.53 1.63
N PHE A 145 -5.54 -19.34 1.52
CA PHE A 145 -5.58 -18.31 2.55
C PHE A 145 -5.94 -16.94 1.99
N ILE A 146 -6.54 -16.12 2.83
CA ILE A 146 -6.77 -14.70 2.58
C ILE A 146 -6.02 -13.86 3.62
N MET A 147 -5.29 -12.86 3.14
CA MET A 147 -4.65 -11.84 3.98
C MET A 147 -5.55 -10.60 4.02
N GLN A 148 -5.92 -10.11 5.21
CA GLN A 148 -6.76 -8.91 5.36
C GLN A 148 -6.24 -8.07 6.52
N GLY A 149 -6.68 -6.82 6.62
CA GLY A 149 -6.21 -5.96 7.70
C GLY A 149 -6.90 -4.62 7.82
N ASP A 150 -6.34 -3.77 8.67
CA ASP A 150 -6.70 -2.37 8.78
C ASP A 150 -5.52 -1.46 9.13
N ILE A 151 -5.65 -0.19 8.74
CA ILE A 151 -4.72 0.88 9.06
C ILE A 151 -5.45 1.88 9.96
N SER A 152 -4.97 2.03 11.19
CA SER A 152 -5.51 2.92 12.21
C SER A 152 -4.52 4.02 12.56
N SER A 153 -5.00 5.19 13.01
CA SER A 153 -4.14 6.28 13.46
C SER A 153 -4.64 6.95 14.74
N ILE A 154 -3.71 7.41 15.59
CA ILE A 154 -3.99 8.26 16.75
C ILE A 154 -3.17 9.55 16.59
N VAL A 155 -3.83 10.70 16.71
CA VAL A 155 -3.20 12.02 16.62
C VAL A 155 -3.24 12.69 17.98
N ASP A 156 -2.08 13.11 18.47
CA ASP A 156 -1.93 13.93 19.66
C ASP A 156 -1.24 15.24 19.28
N ALA A 157 -1.79 16.39 19.69
CA ALA A 157 -1.24 17.69 19.34
C ALA A 157 -1.35 18.67 20.51
N TYR A 158 -0.23 19.35 20.80
CA TYR A 158 -0.18 20.41 21.79
C TYR A 158 0.75 21.55 21.32
N LYS A 159 0.20 22.75 21.20
CA LYS A 159 0.87 23.94 20.65
C LYS A 159 1.47 23.64 19.26
N ARG A 160 2.80 23.69 19.15
CA ARG A 160 3.56 23.46 17.89
C ARG A 160 4.01 22.01 17.73
N ASN A 161 3.74 21.15 18.71
CA ASN A 161 4.13 19.75 18.67
C ASN A 161 2.91 18.91 18.29
N LYS A 162 3.11 17.99 17.35
CA LYS A 162 2.12 17.00 16.94
C LYS A 162 2.79 15.64 16.87
N VAL A 163 2.12 14.60 17.34
CA VAL A 163 2.53 13.22 17.21
C VAL A 163 1.43 12.48 16.47
N VAL A 164 1.81 11.75 15.42
CA VAL A 164 0.91 10.83 14.74
C VAL A 164 1.43 9.43 14.92
N TYR A 165 0.58 8.57 15.46
CA TYR A 165 0.84 7.15 15.62
C TYR A 165 -0.01 6.40 14.60
N TYR A 166 0.60 5.50 13.83
CA TYR A 166 -0.07 4.58 12.93
C TYR A 166 0.12 3.17 13.43
N GLN A 167 -0.93 2.37 13.26
CA GLN A 167 -0.90 0.94 13.51
C GLN A 167 -1.57 0.24 12.34
N VAL A 168 -0.84 -0.69 11.75
CA VAL A 168 -1.34 -1.60 10.72
C VAL A 168 -1.46 -2.97 11.36
N ASN A 169 -2.64 -3.58 11.28
CA ASN A 169 -2.90 -4.94 11.73
C ASN A 169 -3.25 -5.78 10.52
N GLU A 170 -2.69 -6.98 10.44
CA GLU A 170 -2.98 -7.94 9.38
C GLU A 170 -3.22 -9.33 9.96
N GLU A 171 -4.07 -10.09 9.28
CA GLU A 171 -4.49 -11.44 9.63
C GLU A 171 -4.46 -12.32 8.39
N LEU A 172 -3.90 -13.52 8.55
CA LEU A 172 -3.94 -14.58 7.55
C LEU A 172 -4.93 -15.65 7.98
N THR A 173 -5.97 -15.84 7.19
CA THR A 173 -7.07 -16.74 7.51
C THR A 173 -7.16 -17.86 6.48
N ASN A 174 -7.29 -19.10 6.95
CA ASN A 174 -7.58 -20.26 6.11
C ASN A 174 -8.99 -20.11 5.54
N LEU A 175 -9.11 -20.10 4.21
CA LEU A 175 -10.37 -19.83 3.51
C LEU A 175 -11.40 -20.95 3.65
N GLU A 176 -10.97 -22.19 3.89
CA GLU A 176 -11.86 -23.34 4.04
C GLU A 176 -12.40 -23.45 5.46
N THR A 177 -11.54 -23.23 6.47
CA THR A 177 -11.85 -23.49 7.88
C THR A 177 -12.20 -22.22 8.68
N ASN A 178 -11.93 -21.03 8.12
CA ASN A 178 -11.98 -19.74 8.82
C ASN A 178 -11.01 -19.63 10.01
N GLU A 179 -10.01 -20.51 10.10
CA GLU A 179 -8.98 -20.43 11.13
C GLU A 179 -8.01 -19.28 10.81
N VAL A 180 -7.83 -18.36 11.77
CA VAL A 180 -6.75 -17.37 11.71
C VAL A 180 -5.45 -18.06 12.10
N VAL A 181 -4.59 -18.31 11.10
CA VAL A 181 -3.31 -19.02 11.30
C VAL A 181 -2.15 -18.08 11.62
N TRP A 182 -2.34 -16.78 11.40
CA TRP A 182 -1.39 -15.75 11.78
C TRP A 182 -2.08 -14.40 11.95
N MET A 183 -1.56 -13.61 12.88
CA MET A 183 -1.92 -12.21 13.07
C MET A 183 -0.64 -11.43 13.40
N GLY A 184 -0.49 -10.26 12.82
CA GLY A 184 0.67 -9.40 13.03
C GLY A 184 0.31 -7.92 13.03
N GLU A 185 1.24 -7.13 13.54
CA GLU A 185 1.09 -5.68 13.58
C GLU A 185 2.39 -4.96 13.24
N LYS A 186 2.26 -3.76 12.70
CA LYS A 186 3.36 -2.81 12.53
C LYS A 186 2.94 -1.45 13.03
N LYS A 187 3.83 -0.81 13.78
CA LYS A 187 3.60 0.48 14.42
C LYS A 187 4.57 1.52 13.88
N ILE A 188 4.07 2.72 13.60
CA ILE A 188 4.87 3.86 13.17
C ILE A 188 4.50 5.05 14.06
N LYS A 189 5.50 5.81 14.53
CA LYS A 189 5.26 7.01 15.35
C LYS A 189 6.08 8.16 14.82
N LYS A 190 5.40 9.24 14.43
CA LYS A 190 6.00 10.42 13.81
C LYS A 190 5.80 11.63 14.70
N ALA A 191 6.88 12.31 15.06
CA ALA A 191 6.84 13.57 15.79
C ALA A 191 7.07 14.75 14.83
N ILE A 192 6.18 15.71 14.87
CA ILE A 192 6.09 16.85 13.95
C ILE A 192 6.18 18.12 14.79
N ARG A 193 7.02 19.06 14.34
CA ARG A 193 7.15 20.38 14.94
C ARG A 193 6.87 21.45 13.90
N ASN A 194 5.85 22.27 14.15
CA ASN A 194 5.46 23.40 13.32
C ASN A 194 6.13 24.71 13.76
#